data_AF-A0A920T816-F1
#
_entry.id   AF-A0A920T816-F1
#
_cell.length_a   1.000
_cell.length_b   1.000
_cell.length_c   1.000
_cell.angle_alpha   90.00
_cell.angle_beta   90.00
_cell.angle_gamma   90.00
#
_symmetry.space_group_name_H-M   'P 1'
#
loop_
_entity.id
_entity.type
_entity.pdbx_description
1 polymer ?
#
loop_
_entity_poly.entity_id
_entity_poly.type
_entity_poly.pdbx_seq_one_letter_code
_entity_poly.pdbx_strand_id
1 'polypeptide(L)'
;MLLEIYEPENLDRALDLDPALLGINNRDLKTFETDLGHTLRVGADVPESTMLVAESGIRSRADVEYLAGGGVSAILVGETLMRSESVLEKTTELVGVPRR
;
A
#
# COMPACT_ATOMS: atom_id res chain seq x y z
N MET A 1 -7.73 10.56 8.53
CA MET A 1 -8.47 9.28 8.42
C MET A 1 -7.90 8.55 7.22
N LEU A 2 -7.70 7.23 7.32
CA LEU A 2 -7.35 6.38 6.18
C LEU A 2 -8.64 5.71 5.70
N LEU A 3 -8.97 5.87 4.41
CA LEU A 3 -10.05 5.13 3.78
C LEU A 3 -9.44 3.91 3.08
N GLU A 4 -9.93 2.70 3.34
CA GLU A 4 -9.39 1.47 2.76
C GLU A 4 -10.37 0.84 1.77
N ILE A 5 -9.86 0.37 0.64
CA ILE A 5 -10.60 -0.44 -0.34
C ILE A 5 -9.81 -1.69 -0.77
N TYR A 6 -10.53 -2.63 -1.37
CA TYR A 6 -9.98 -3.80 -2.05
C TYR A 6 -10.56 -3.88 -3.47
N GLU A 7 -11.88 -4.03 -3.59
CA GLU A 7 -12.51 -4.21 -4.90
C GLU A 7 -12.39 -2.93 -5.76
N PRO A 8 -11.86 -3.01 -7.01
CA PRO A 8 -11.66 -1.87 -7.89
C PRO A 8 -12.93 -1.04 -8.13
N GLU A 9 -14.09 -1.69 -8.13
CA GLU A 9 -15.41 -1.07 -8.35
C GLU A 9 -15.80 -0.07 -7.25
N ASN A 10 -15.12 -0.09 -6.09
CA ASN A 10 -15.33 0.87 -5.02
C ASN A 10 -14.48 2.13 -5.15
N LEU A 11 -13.53 2.19 -6.11
CA LEU A 11 -12.61 3.30 -6.23
C LEU A 11 -13.33 4.63 -6.45
N ASP A 12 -14.24 4.70 -7.42
CA ASP A 12 -14.99 5.94 -7.71
C ASP A 12 -15.73 6.46 -6.48
N ARG A 13 -16.42 5.56 -5.78
CA ARG A 13 -17.16 5.88 -4.54
C ARG A 13 -16.23 6.32 -3.42
N ALA A 14 -15.00 5.80 -3.38
CA ALA A 14 -14.00 6.20 -2.41
C ALA A 14 -13.45 7.60 -2.74
N LEU A 15 -13.21 7.89 -4.02
CA LEU A 15 -12.74 9.19 -4.49
C LEU A 15 -13.79 10.31 -4.34
N ASP A 16 -15.09 9.98 -4.44
CA ASP A 16 -16.18 10.92 -4.15
C ASP A 16 -16.15 11.49 -2.72
N LEU A 17 -15.44 10.83 -1.80
CA LEU A 17 -15.26 11.28 -0.42
C LEU A 17 -14.08 12.23 -0.24
N ASP A 18 -13.34 12.54 -1.32
CA ASP A 18 -12.12 13.36 -1.33
C ASP A 18 -11.11 12.95 -0.22
N PRO A 19 -10.68 11.68 -0.19
CA PRO A 19 -9.81 11.21 0.89
C PRO A 19 -8.40 11.79 0.72
N ALA A 20 -7.87 12.35 1.82
CA ALA A 20 -6.46 12.72 1.87
C ALA A 20 -5.53 11.49 1.81
N LEU A 21 -5.96 10.35 2.37
CA LEU A 21 -5.25 9.08 2.36
C LEU A 21 -6.20 7.98 1.88
N LEU A 22 -5.80 7.26 0.83
CA LEU A 22 -6.52 6.10 0.32
C LEU A 22 -5.61 4.87 0.41
N GLY A 23 -6.04 3.88 1.16
CA GLY A 23 -5.40 2.58 1.31
C GLY A 23 -5.97 1.57 0.34
N ILE A 24 -5.09 0.86 -0.36
CA ILE A 24 -5.45 -0.33 -1.13
C ILE A 24 -4.83 -1.54 -0.44
N ASN A 25 -5.69 -2.46 -0.03
CA ASN A 25 -5.27 -3.68 0.64
C ASN A 25 -4.88 -4.73 -0.40
N ASN A 26 -3.62 -5.17 -0.42
CA ASN A 26 -3.18 -6.20 -1.35
C ASN A 26 -3.69 -7.61 -0.98
N ARG A 27 -4.32 -7.78 0.19
CA ARG A 27 -4.84 -9.07 0.66
C ARG A 27 -6.32 -9.20 0.38
N ASP A 28 -6.68 -10.24 -0.36
CA ASP A 28 -8.07 -10.67 -0.47
C ASP A 28 -8.52 -11.26 0.88
N LEU A 29 -9.53 -10.67 1.52
CA LEU A 29 -10.03 -11.17 2.81
C LEU A 29 -10.91 -12.43 2.68
N LYS A 30 -11.32 -12.81 1.47
CA LYS A 30 -12.07 -14.03 1.16
C LYS A 30 -11.12 -15.21 0.95
N THR A 31 -10.00 -15.00 0.25
CA THR A 31 -9.04 -16.08 -0.11
C THR A 31 -7.74 -16.05 0.70
N PHE A 32 -7.43 -14.94 1.36
CA PHE A 32 -6.16 -14.65 2.04
C PHE A 32 -4.92 -14.57 1.14
N GLU A 33 -5.10 -14.61 -0.18
CA GLU A 33 -4.04 -14.38 -1.14
C GLU A 33 -3.58 -12.92 -1.10
N THR A 34 -2.31 -12.67 -1.44
CA THR A 34 -1.75 -11.31 -1.42
C THR A 34 -0.99 -11.04 -2.71
N ASP A 35 -1.33 -9.93 -3.37
CA ASP A 35 -0.70 -9.49 -4.62
C ASP A 35 -0.40 -7.99 -4.57
N LEU A 36 0.88 -7.61 -4.53
CA LEU A 36 1.31 -6.20 -4.53
C LEU A 36 0.92 -5.45 -5.81
N GLY A 37 0.78 -6.17 -6.92
CA GLY A 37 0.33 -5.59 -8.19
C GLY A 37 -1.13 -5.12 -8.13
N HIS A 38 -1.92 -5.57 -7.15
CA HIS A 38 -3.29 -5.11 -6.94
C HIS A 38 -3.34 -3.61 -6.66
N THR A 39 -2.51 -3.11 -5.73
CA THR A 39 -2.40 -1.66 -5.48
C THR A 39 -2.04 -0.89 -6.74
N LEU A 40 -1.13 -1.39 -7.57
CA LEU A 40 -0.72 -0.68 -8.78
C LEU A 40 -1.81 -0.63 -9.86
N ARG A 41 -2.62 -1.68 -9.96
CA ARG A 41 -3.73 -1.74 -10.92
C ARG A 41 -4.89 -0.85 -10.50
N VAL A 42 -5.28 -0.91 -9.22
CA VAL A 42 -6.39 -0.11 -8.68
C VAL A 42 -5.97 1.35 -8.49
N GLY A 43 -4.73 1.58 -8.06
CA GLY A 43 -4.20 2.90 -7.78
C GLY A 43 -3.90 3.77 -9.01
N ALA A 44 -4.00 3.21 -10.22
CA ALA A 44 -3.66 3.91 -11.46
C ALA A 44 -4.53 5.16 -11.71
N ASP A 45 -5.78 5.14 -11.23
CA ASP A 45 -6.75 6.23 -11.41
C ASP A 45 -6.84 7.15 -10.17
N VAL A 46 -5.98 6.95 -9.16
CA VAL A 46 -5.95 7.78 -7.96
C VAL A 46 -5.29 9.13 -8.27
N PRO A 47 -5.96 10.27 -7.97
CA PRO A 47 -5.39 11.59 -8.24
C PRO A 47 -4.19 11.88 -7.34
N GLU A 48 -3.24 12.67 -7.83
CA GLU A 48 -2.03 13.06 -7.07
C GLU A 48 -2.33 13.83 -5.77
N SER A 49 -3.52 14.42 -5.66
CA SER A 49 -4.01 15.07 -4.42
C SER A 49 -4.29 14.09 -3.29
N THR A 50 -4.51 12.80 -3.61
CA THR A 50 -4.79 11.73 -2.65
C THR A 50 -3.55 10.85 -2.46
N MET A 51 -3.15 10.66 -1.21
CA MET A 51 -2.02 9.78 -0.90
C MET A 51 -2.45 8.30 -0.91
N LEU A 52 -2.35 7.65 -2.06
CA LEU A 52 -1.43 6.54 -2.32
C LEU A 52 -0.94 5.58 -1.20
N VAL A 53 -1.73 4.83 -0.41
CA VAL A 53 -1.20 3.88 0.59
C VAL A 53 -1.34 2.41 0.15
N ALA A 54 -0.25 1.65 0.12
CA ALA A 54 -0.28 0.20 -0.08
C ALA A 54 -0.27 -0.56 1.24
N GLU A 55 -1.10 -1.59 1.36
CA GLU A 55 -1.20 -2.40 2.58
C GLU A 55 -1.08 -3.90 2.27
N SER A 56 -0.67 -4.68 3.28
CA SER A 56 -0.44 -6.13 3.19
C SER A 56 0.65 -6.57 2.19
N GLY A 57 1.33 -7.67 2.51
CA GLY A 57 2.27 -8.33 1.58
C GLY A 57 3.67 -7.71 1.45
N ILE A 58 3.91 -6.53 2.03
CA ILE A 58 5.20 -5.85 1.98
C ILE A 58 6.19 -6.50 2.95
N ARG A 59 7.26 -7.11 2.44
CA ARG A 59 8.21 -7.93 3.22
C ARG A 59 9.64 -7.45 3.14
N SER A 60 9.99 -6.73 2.08
CA SER A 60 11.36 -6.38 1.73
C SER A 60 11.51 -4.98 1.14
N ARG A 61 12.75 -4.47 1.12
CA ARG A 61 13.17 -3.28 0.34
C ARG A 61 12.63 -3.30 -1.10
N ALA A 62 12.75 -4.44 -1.77
CA ALA A 62 12.36 -4.60 -3.17
C ALA A 62 10.84 -4.42 -3.38
N ASP A 63 10.02 -4.88 -2.43
CA ASP A 63 8.57 -4.66 -2.47
C ASP A 63 8.24 -3.16 -2.39
N VAL A 64 8.95 -2.42 -1.53
CA VAL A 64 8.75 -0.98 -1.37
C VAL A 64 9.21 -0.22 -2.63
N GLU A 65 10.31 -0.63 -3.26
CA GLU A 65 10.78 -0.05 -4.53
C GLU A 65 9.81 -0.31 -5.67
N TYR A 66 9.27 -1.53 -5.74
CA TYR A 66 8.24 -1.90 -6.71
C TYR A 66 7.00 -1.02 -6.57
N LEU A 67 6.50 -0.85 -5.35
CA LEU A 67 5.34 -0.01 -5.06
C LEU A 67 5.61 1.47 -5.35
N ALA A 68 6.76 1.99 -4.90
CA ALA A 68 7.17 3.38 -5.12
C ALA A 68 7.30 3.70 -6.62
N GLY A 69 7.87 2.78 -7.41
CA GLY A 69 7.97 2.92 -8.87
C GLY A 69 6.61 3.00 -9.58
N GLY A 70 5.57 2.43 -8.96
CA GLY A 70 4.19 2.47 -9.41
C GLY A 70 3.35 3.63 -8.87
N GLY A 71 3.97 4.64 -8.22
CA GLY A 71 3.27 5.83 -7.72
C GLY A 71 2.70 5.71 -6.31
N VAL A 72 2.94 4.58 -5.63
CA VAL A 72 2.55 4.44 -4.22
C VAL A 72 3.36 5.41 -3.37
N SER A 73 2.63 6.11 -2.52
CA SER A 73 3.14 7.20 -1.71
C SER A 73 3.58 6.73 -0.32
N ALA A 74 2.85 5.79 0.27
CA ALA A 74 3.14 5.27 1.61
C ALA A 74 2.83 3.77 1.69
N ILE A 75 3.38 3.12 2.71
CA ILE A 75 3.15 1.71 3.00
C ILE A 75 2.65 1.54 4.43
N LEU A 76 1.75 0.59 4.65
CA LEU A 76 1.34 0.16 5.99
C LEU A 76 1.84 -1.27 6.22
N VAL A 77 2.77 -1.42 7.17
CA VAL A 77 3.45 -2.69 7.44
C VAL A 77 3.31 -3.08 8.91
N GLY A 78 2.61 -4.17 9.17
CA GLY A 78 2.45 -4.75 10.51
C GLY A 78 3.15 -6.10 10.65
N GLU A 79 2.62 -7.12 9.96
CA GLU A 79 3.06 -8.52 10.10
C GLU A 79 4.59 -8.70 9.94
N THR A 80 5.17 -8.11 8.90
CA THR A 80 6.61 -8.19 8.64
C THR A 80 7.45 -7.63 9.80
N LEU A 81 7.03 -6.49 10.38
CA LEU A 81 7.72 -5.90 11.53
C LEU A 81 7.58 -6.78 12.78
N MET A 82 6.37 -7.27 13.04
CA MET A 82 6.08 -8.09 14.24
C MET A 82 6.75 -9.46 14.24
N ARG A 83 7.04 -10.01 13.05
CA ARG A 83 7.75 -11.28 12.89
C ARG A 83 9.28 -11.13 12.84
N SER A 84 9.80 -9.91 12.79
CA SER A 84 11.24 -9.67 12.68
C SER A 84 11.96 -9.79 14.02
N GLU A 85 13.20 -10.27 14.00
CA GLU A 85 14.05 -10.34 15.20
C GLU A 85 14.38 -8.95 15.75
N SER A 86 14.48 -7.95 14.86
CA SER A 86 14.70 -6.55 15.20
C SER A 86 13.75 -5.66 14.42
N VAL A 87 12.82 -5.02 15.12
CA VAL A 87 11.89 -4.03 14.53
C VAL A 87 12.65 -2.84 13.95
N LEU A 88 13.73 -2.42 14.61
CA LEU A 88 14.55 -1.29 14.16
C LEU A 88 15.24 -1.60 12.82
N GLU A 89 15.91 -2.74 12.73
CA GLU A 89 16.62 -3.14 11.51
C GLU A 89 15.62 -3.32 10.37
N LYS A 90 14.48 -3.98 10.63
CA LYS A 90 13.47 -4.17 9.58
C LYS A 90 12.81 -2.87 9.15
N THR A 91 12.52 -1.97 10.07
CA THR A 91 11.99 -0.63 9.70
C THR A 91 13.01 0.12 8.86
N THR A 92 14.29 0.07 9.24
CA THR A 92 15.39 0.71 8.50
C THR A 92 15.51 0.16 7.08
N GLU A 93 15.33 -1.14 6.89
CA GLU A 93 15.28 -1.78 5.56
C GLU A 93 14.13 -1.23 4.69
N LEU A 94 12.95 -1.00 5.29
CA LEU A 94 11.74 -0.68 4.53
C LEU A 94 11.57 0.82 4.20
N VAL A 95 12.27 1.72 4.91
CA VAL A 95 12.20 3.17 4.67
C VAL A 95 13.30 3.68 3.72
N GLY A 96 13.25 4.96 3.36
CA GLY A 96 14.32 5.63 2.59
C GLY A 96 14.22 5.51 1.08
N VAL A 97 13.08 5.07 0.54
CA VAL A 97 12.86 5.01 -0.92
C VAL A 97 12.50 6.40 -1.42
N PRO A 98 13.17 6.91 -2.46
CA PRO A 98 12.71 8.09 -3.16
C PRO A 98 11.31 7.84 -3.74
N ARG A 99 10.42 8.83 -3.59
CA ARG A 99 9.16 8.86 -4.33
C ARG A 99 9.42 9.38 -5.74
N ARG A 100 8.64 8.88 -6.69
CA ARG A 100 8.64 9.36 -8.08
C ARG A 100 8.06 10.77 -8.16
#